data_AF-A0A0T1X6I9-F1
#
_entry.id   AF-A0A0T1X6I9-F1
#
_cell.length_a   1.000
_cell.length_b   1.000
_cell.length_c   1.000
_cell.angle_alpha   90.00
_cell.angle_beta   90.00
_cell.angle_gamma   90.00
#
_symmetry.space_group_name_H-M   'P 1'
#
loop_
_entity.id
_entity.type
_entity.pdbx_description
1 polymer ?
#
loop_
_entity_poly.entity_id
_entity_poly.type
_entity_poly.pdbx_seq_one_letter_code
_entity_poly.pdbx_strand_id
1 'polypeptide(L)'
;MTKRYLANGNPADELLELEVTVALVGDSNVTPTELDVYKPAGRLDYALSRREVRAAYADLVAQGWTDPIRFLSPDERIHSGSTIEL
;
A
#
# COMPACT_ATOMS: atom_id res chain seq x y z
N MET A 1 -22.64 -4.32 18.12
CA MET A 1 -21.45 -3.85 18.86
C MET A 1 -20.54 -3.15 17.87
N THR A 2 -20.63 -1.83 17.74
CA THR A 2 -19.74 -1.07 16.85
C THR A 2 -18.57 -0.61 17.70
N LYS A 3 -17.41 -1.27 17.60
CA LYS A 3 -16.18 -0.71 18.17
C LYS A 3 -15.87 0.56 17.38
N ARG A 4 -16.15 1.71 17.99
CA ARG A 4 -15.76 3.00 17.47
C ARG A 4 -14.31 3.19 17.92
N TYR A 5 -13.37 2.91 17.02
CA TYR A 5 -11.96 3.24 17.21
C TYR A 5 -11.86 4.76 17.30
N LEU A 6 -11.78 5.27 18.53
CA LEU A 6 -11.62 6.67 18.88
C LEU A 6 -10.35 6.76 19.73
N ALA A 7 -9.18 6.76 19.09
CA ALA A 7 -7.93 6.97 19.80
C ALA A 7 -6.86 7.64 18.92
N ASN A 8 -7.15 8.81 18.33
CA ASN A 8 -6.14 9.76 17.82
C ASN A 8 -5.02 9.22 16.88
N GLY A 9 -5.09 7.98 16.40
CA GLY A 9 -4.11 7.28 15.57
C GLY A 9 -4.77 6.65 14.33
N ASN A 10 -3.96 6.16 13.39
CA ASN A 10 -4.47 5.44 12.22
C ASN A 10 -4.96 4.04 12.66
N PRO A 11 -6.15 3.57 12.23
CA PRO A 11 -6.65 2.23 12.55
C PRO A 11 -5.65 1.08 12.29
N ALA A 12 -4.70 1.24 11.38
CA ALA A 12 -3.65 0.25 11.15
C ALA A 12 -2.70 0.11 12.35
N ASP A 13 -2.26 1.20 12.97
CA ASP A 13 -1.40 1.14 14.16
C ASP A 13 -2.12 0.43 15.32
N GLU A 14 -3.39 0.76 15.52
CA GLU A 14 -4.22 0.14 16.58
C GLU A 14 -4.39 -1.37 16.39
N LEU A 15 -4.36 -1.87 15.15
CA LEU A 15 -4.42 -3.31 14.88
C LEU A 15 -3.11 -4.02 15.21
N LEU A 16 -1.96 -3.35 15.07
CA LEU A 16 -0.66 -3.91 15.48
C LEU A 16 -0.58 -4.06 17.01
N GLU A 17 -1.14 -3.12 17.78
CA GLU A 17 -1.19 -3.17 19.25
C GLU A 17 -1.98 -4.37 19.81
N LEU A 18 -2.85 -4.99 18.99
CA LEU A 18 -3.62 -6.15 19.43
C LEU A 18 -2.76 -7.43 19.56
N GLU A 19 -1.52 -7.44 19.02
CA GLU A 19 -0.60 -8.59 19.05
C GLU A 19 -1.22 -9.90 18.53
N VAL A 20 -2.14 -9.78 17.56
CA VAL A 20 -2.77 -10.91 16.88
C VAL A 20 -2.41 -10.94 15.40
N THR A 21 -2.49 -12.11 14.79
CA THR A 21 -2.34 -12.24 13.34
C THR A 21 -3.48 -11.49 12.63
N VAL A 22 -3.13 -10.49 11.84
CA VAL A 22 -4.06 -9.65 11.08
C VAL A 22 -3.51 -9.39 9.68
N ALA A 23 -4.40 -9.21 8.71
CA ALA A 23 -4.05 -8.81 7.35
C ALA A 23 -4.92 -7.64 6.91
N LEU A 24 -4.30 -6.61 6.35
CA LEU A 24 -4.98 -5.51 5.64
C LEU A 24 -5.10 -5.92 4.17
N VAL A 25 -6.32 -6.09 3.68
CA VAL A 25 -6.58 -6.57 2.31
C VAL A 25 -7.58 -5.66 1.62
N GLY A 26 -7.24 -5.21 0.42
CA GLY A 26 -8.10 -4.36 -0.40
C GLY A 26 -7.32 -3.69 -1.53
N ASP A 27 -8.02 -2.83 -2.28
CA ASP A 27 -7.39 -1.97 -3.29
C ASP A 27 -6.85 -0.70 -2.63
N SER A 28 -5.52 -0.67 -2.44
CA SER A 28 -4.84 0.47 -1.82
C SER A 28 -4.68 1.66 -2.77
N ASN A 29 -5.03 1.53 -4.06
CA ASN A 29 -4.91 2.59 -5.07
C ASN A 29 -3.54 3.30 -5.08
N VAL A 30 -2.46 2.52 -4.95
CA VAL A 30 -1.07 3.01 -4.94
C VAL A 30 -0.21 2.13 -5.83
N THR A 31 0.77 2.73 -6.50
CA THR A 31 1.91 2.04 -7.11
C THR A 31 3.16 2.34 -6.27
N PRO A 32 3.52 1.48 -5.29
CA PRO A 32 4.51 1.81 -4.27
C PRO A 32 5.88 2.21 -4.83
N THR A 33 6.30 1.55 -5.91
CA THR A 33 7.57 1.77 -6.58
C THR A 33 7.37 1.93 -8.09
N GLU A 34 8.44 2.28 -8.82
CA GLU A 34 8.42 2.29 -10.28
C GLU A 34 8.24 0.89 -10.89
N LEU A 35 8.61 -0.18 -10.17
CA LEU A 35 8.40 -1.56 -10.64
C LEU A 35 6.91 -1.93 -10.74
N ASP A 36 6.07 -1.25 -9.95
CA ASP A 36 4.62 -1.44 -9.92
C ASP A 36 3.91 -0.67 -11.05
N VAL A 37 4.61 0.27 -11.70
CA VAL A 37 4.06 1.08 -12.79
C VAL A 37 4.31 0.40 -14.13
N TYR A 38 3.24 -0.01 -14.80
CA TYR A 38 3.33 -0.45 -16.19
C TYR A 38 3.71 0.74 -17.11
N LYS A 39 4.77 0.58 -17.92
CA LYS A 39 5.34 1.64 -18.79
C LYS A 39 5.57 2.96 -18.02
N PRO A 40 6.58 3.03 -17.13
CA PRO A 40 6.76 4.14 -16.20
C PRO A 40 6.99 5.51 -16.87
N ALA A 41 7.53 5.53 -18.10
CA ALA A 41 7.73 6.76 -18.85
C ALA A 41 6.41 7.53 -19.03
N GLY A 42 6.33 8.73 -18.45
CA GLY A 42 5.13 9.59 -18.53
C GLY A 42 3.98 9.21 -17.58
N ARG A 43 4.13 8.19 -16.72
CA ARG A 43 3.08 7.71 -15.80
C ARG A 43 3.41 7.89 -14.31
N LEU A 44 4.54 8.54 -14.00
CA LEU A 44 4.93 8.85 -12.62
C LEU A 44 4.04 9.92 -11.97
N ASP A 45 3.40 10.79 -12.76
CA ASP A 45 2.50 11.84 -12.27
C ASP A 45 1.02 11.39 -12.16
N TYR A 46 0.73 10.13 -12.48
CA TYR A 46 -0.62 9.58 -12.39
C TYR A 46 -1.06 9.46 -10.93
N ALA A 47 -2.37 9.52 -10.68
CA ALA A 47 -2.94 9.58 -9.34
C ALA A 47 -2.36 8.54 -8.36
N LEU A 48 -2.18 7.29 -8.82
CA LEU A 48 -1.66 6.18 -8.00
C LEU A 48 -0.15 6.25 -7.73
N SER A 49 0.59 6.99 -8.56
CA SER A 49 2.05 7.11 -8.54
C SER A 49 2.55 8.39 -7.86
N ARG A 50 1.64 9.29 -7.46
CA ARG A 50 1.99 10.56 -6.83
C ARG A 50 2.83 10.35 -5.58
N ARG A 51 3.78 11.26 -5.37
CA ARG A 51 4.74 11.20 -4.26
C ARG A 51 4.05 11.08 -2.91
N GLU A 52 2.95 11.80 -2.70
CA GLU A 52 2.21 11.81 -1.44
C GLU A 52 1.54 10.45 -1.17
N VAL A 53 1.02 9.79 -2.21
CA VAL A 53 0.36 8.48 -2.09
C VAL A 53 1.40 7.40 -1.79
N ARG A 54 2.56 7.44 -2.47
CA ARG A 54 3.69 6.55 -2.18
C ARG A 54 4.24 6.76 -0.77
N ALA A 55 4.36 8.01 -0.33
CA ALA A 55 4.81 8.34 1.02
C ALA A 55 3.84 7.78 2.07
N ALA A 56 2.52 7.95 1.89
CA ALA A 56 1.53 7.41 2.81
C ALA A 56 1.58 5.88 2.92
N TYR A 57 1.79 5.17 1.79
CA TYR A 57 1.96 3.72 1.83
C TYR A 57 3.28 3.30 2.49
N ALA A 58 4.37 4.02 2.22
CA ALA A 58 5.66 3.77 2.86
C ALA A 58 5.60 4.01 4.38
N ASP A 59 4.90 5.06 4.81
CA ASP A 59 4.67 5.35 6.24
C ASP A 59 3.85 4.22 6.89
N LEU A 60 2.82 3.70 6.22
CA LEU A 60 2.06 2.53 6.69
C LEU A 60 2.99 1.31 6.87
N VAL A 61 3.80 0.96 5.87
CA VAL A 61 4.74 -0.18 5.96
C VAL A 61 5.75 0.03 7.10
N ALA A 62 6.23 1.27 7.28
CA ALA A 62 7.19 1.61 8.34
C ALA A 62 6.65 1.43 9.77
N GLN A 63 5.33 1.34 9.97
CA GLN A 63 4.72 1.02 11.27
C GLN A 63 5.03 -0.41 11.74
N GLY A 64 5.49 -1.28 10.84
CA GLY A 64 5.74 -2.71 11.10
C GLY A 64 4.89 -3.64 10.23
N TRP A 65 4.09 -3.09 9.32
CA TRP A 65 3.36 -3.88 8.32
C TRP A 65 4.32 -4.42 7.25
N THR A 66 3.99 -5.59 6.70
CA THR A 66 4.75 -6.21 5.62
C THR A 66 3.96 -6.13 4.32
N ASP A 67 4.58 -5.62 3.26
CA ASP A 67 4.10 -5.83 1.88
C ASP A 67 4.46 -7.26 1.44
N PRO A 68 3.50 -8.18 1.34
CA PRO A 68 3.79 -9.58 1.03
C PRO A 68 4.33 -9.77 -0.39
N ILE A 69 3.96 -8.91 -1.34
CA ILE A 69 4.40 -9.03 -2.73
C ILE A 69 5.89 -8.71 -2.80
N ARG A 70 6.32 -7.60 -2.19
CA ARG A 70 7.73 -7.20 -2.19
C ARG A 70 8.60 -8.06 -1.27
N PHE A 71 8.02 -8.64 -0.23
CA PHE A 71 8.73 -9.62 0.60
C PHE A 71 9.03 -10.93 -0.15
N LEU A 72 8.07 -11.44 -0.93
CA LEU A 72 8.20 -12.72 -1.64
C LEU A 72 8.87 -12.60 -3.02
N SER A 73 8.62 -11.49 -3.72
CA SER A 73 9.09 -11.20 -5.08
C SER A 73 9.68 -9.78 -5.16
N PRO A 74 10.87 -9.53 -4.57
CA PRO A 74 11.41 -8.18 -4.40
C PRO A 74 11.60 -7.42 -5.73
N ASP A 75 12.12 -8.11 -6.75
CA ASP A 75 12.51 -7.49 -8.03
C ASP A 75 11.56 -7.79 -9.19
N GLU A 76 10.49 -8.55 -8.93
CA GLU A 76 9.55 -8.94 -9.98
C GLU A 76 8.57 -7.82 -10.31
N ARG A 77 8.24 -7.68 -11.60
CA ARG A 77 7.18 -6.78 -12.06
C ARG A 77 5.85 -7.51 -12.00
N ILE A 78 5.01 -7.11 -11.04
CA ILE A 78 3.70 -7.69 -10.78
C ILE A 78 2.68 -6.54 -10.84
N HIS A 79 1.56 -6.75 -11.53
CA HIS A 79 0.51 -5.75 -11.70
C HIS A 79 -0.86 -6.37 -11.39
N SER A 80 -1.68 -5.69 -10.59
CA SER A 80 -3.01 -6.17 -10.17
C SER A 80 -4.18 -5.44 -10.85
N GLY A 81 -4.00 -4.20 -11.30
CA GLY A 81 -5.02 -3.38 -11.96
C GLY A 81 -5.10 -3.61 -13.48
N SER A 82 -6.30 -3.54 -14.04
CA SER A 82 -6.58 -3.73 -15.48
C SER A 82 -6.74 -2.42 -16.27
N THR A 83 -6.89 -1.26 -15.60
CA THR A 83 -6.90 0.06 -16.25
C THR A 83 -5.48 0.44 -16.64
N ILE A 84 -4.99 -0.27 -17.64
CA ILE A 84 -3.78 0.04 -18.37
C ILE A 84 -4.28 0.65 -19.67
N GLU A 85 -4.47 1.97 -19.71
CA GLU A 85 -4.79 2.60 -21.00
C GLU A 85 -3.69 2.23 -22.00
N LEU A 86 -4.13 1.68 -23.14
CA LEU A 86 -3.30 1.30 -24.29
C LEU A 86 -2.59 2.53 -24.86
#